data_AF-A0AAD3HC61-F1
#
_entry.id   AF-A0AAD3HC61-F1
#
_cell.length_a   1.000
_cell.length_b   1.000
_cell.length_c   1.000
_cell.angle_alpha   90.00
_cell.angle_beta   90.00
_cell.angle_gamma   90.00
#
_symmetry.space_group_name_H-M   'P 1'
#
loop_
_entity.id
_entity.type
_entity.pdbx_description
1 polymer ?
#
loop_
_entity_poly.entity_id
_entity_poly.type
_entity_poly.pdbx_seq_one_letter_code
_entity_poly.pdbx_strand_id
1 'polypeptide(L)'
;MILEMRIIESSPSNGSKAKEALSTLRQDDFVLVCVPGYNAWLISAPTRLACERLEAAKKRPKGKRNFTHAIGDLDKFYDIIDKECIPPSLDSADKLKIFEQAHMRVAITQDESVNNILVRNGMIQGTLWSEADFEIRNFFKEIEAGLEGHCDPDMINGHVYHAALVTSANFHGEGNIEDFEKAKEFGMKIGVKLCISFEQKMDIDPGCWSIFEIRKNSITATRKGTMHSDIIDRDSIKSLRVSFAKELIDMLDLMNADTDINDVYNVFESIDSNGDGGLTEEELCNFVNQLSANASTSMSNEQKITDEDVSVLFRAIDINGDKEITFVELFEFLEYAYDGNSPQMEKLASKFLKAVRSEVKVDEGANTTNDVQNLICVFSDLDTDGSNDIDEGELGKLLFKHGFSEVEVKLMFSLMDKVYRSDGGINFTELFEFLKGLEKAEESISSKTRISTAIGSAHDEKNESSSIDSSSNDVMSPQTGRVLPLKLAPPNHSSHTRVTIDSSSRGAFNSERESPTHHQMEKISNRTRESKGVTRRPKSREVNNAKRDKFQREFQRPQPKMTIAQSNLLYERLVAHKAKVEQRKLLLRKQREERELAWMKNIKTISVGKFTAKYCKTYG
;
A
#
# COMPACT_ATOMS: atom_id res chain seq x y z
N MET A 1 15.65 29.95 -35.84
CA MET A 1 15.14 30.84 -34.78
C MET A 1 14.98 30.01 -33.54
N ILE A 2 15.62 30.39 -32.43
CA ILE A 2 15.34 29.79 -31.12
C ILE A 2 14.02 30.43 -30.69
N LEU A 3 12.95 29.63 -30.56
CA LEU A 3 11.69 30.12 -30.01
C LEU A 3 11.94 30.40 -28.52
N GLU A 4 11.78 31.64 -28.09
CA GLU A 4 11.83 31.98 -26.68
C GLU A 4 10.58 31.44 -25.98
N MET A 5 10.78 30.64 -24.94
CA MET A 5 9.69 30.17 -24.09
C MET A 5 9.31 31.29 -23.10
N ARG A 6 8.06 31.72 -23.12
CA ARG A 6 7.52 32.70 -22.17
C ARG A 6 7.32 32.01 -20.82
N ILE A 7 7.79 32.65 -19.75
CA ILE A 7 7.65 32.14 -18.38
C ILE A 7 6.74 33.08 -17.59
N ILE A 8 5.76 32.51 -16.88
CA ILE A 8 4.91 33.23 -15.94
C ILE A 8 5.24 32.74 -14.52
N GLU A 9 6.04 33.54 -13.81
CA GLU A 9 6.41 33.34 -12.40
C GLU A 9 5.43 34.12 -11.49
N SER A 10 5.49 33.83 -10.18
CA SER A 10 4.58 34.35 -9.14
C SER A 10 4.48 35.88 -9.13
N SER A 11 3.31 36.40 -9.53
CA SER A 11 2.82 37.76 -9.22
C SER A 11 1.39 38.07 -9.73
N PRO A 12 0.83 37.39 -10.75
CA PRO A 12 -0.57 37.63 -11.09
C PRO A 12 -1.48 36.59 -10.42
N SER A 13 -2.69 37.02 -10.02
CA SER A 13 -3.76 36.14 -9.53
C SER A 13 -3.95 34.92 -10.44
N ASN A 14 -4.39 33.78 -9.90
CA ASN A 14 -4.60 32.52 -10.66
C ASN A 14 -5.34 32.73 -12.00
N GLY A 15 -6.37 33.59 -12.01
CA GLY A 15 -7.09 34.03 -13.21
C GLY A 15 -6.21 34.44 -14.40
N SER A 16 -5.07 35.10 -14.15
CA SER A 16 -4.16 35.49 -15.22
C SER A 16 -3.34 34.31 -15.76
N LYS A 17 -2.91 33.39 -14.89
CA LYS A 17 -2.18 32.18 -15.30
C LYS A 17 -3.08 31.29 -16.16
N ALA A 18 -4.31 31.05 -15.70
CA ALA A 18 -5.28 30.24 -16.43
C ALA A 18 -5.62 30.86 -17.80
N LYS A 19 -5.87 32.17 -17.86
CA LYS A 19 -6.14 32.87 -19.12
C LYS A 19 -5.03 32.72 -20.15
N GLU A 20 -3.77 32.84 -19.74
CA GLU A 20 -2.61 32.69 -20.62
C GLU A 20 -2.47 31.23 -21.10
N ALA A 21 -2.61 30.26 -20.19
CA ALA A 21 -2.65 28.84 -20.55
C ALA A 21 -3.78 28.53 -21.54
N LEU A 22 -5.02 28.98 -21.29
CA LEU A 22 -6.17 28.75 -22.16
C LEU A 22 -5.95 29.24 -23.60
N SER A 23 -5.27 30.38 -23.77
CA SER A 23 -4.93 30.89 -25.10
C SER A 23 -4.03 29.93 -25.90
N THR A 24 -3.17 29.19 -25.21
CA THR A 24 -2.27 28.18 -25.79
C THR A 24 -3.00 26.85 -25.98
N LEU A 25 -3.75 26.39 -24.98
CA LEU A 25 -4.45 25.11 -24.98
C LEU A 25 -5.55 25.05 -26.06
N ARG A 26 -6.29 26.15 -26.30
CA ARG A 26 -7.30 26.23 -27.38
C ARG A 26 -6.72 26.15 -28.79
N GLN A 27 -5.41 26.24 -28.94
CA GLN A 27 -4.70 26.02 -30.21
C GLN A 27 -4.21 24.56 -30.35
N ASP A 28 -4.65 23.68 -29.44
CA ASP A 28 -4.19 22.29 -29.27
C ASP A 28 -2.68 22.20 -29.08
N ASP A 29 -2.09 23.21 -28.45
CA ASP A 29 -0.68 23.24 -28.04
C ASP A 29 -0.59 22.87 -26.55
N PHE A 30 0.62 22.66 -26.04
CA PHE A 30 0.82 22.25 -24.64
C PHE A 30 1.62 23.27 -23.83
N VAL A 31 1.28 23.35 -22.55
CA VAL A 31 1.88 24.26 -21.58
C VAL A 31 2.71 23.44 -20.59
N LEU A 32 3.90 23.94 -20.25
CA LEU A 32 4.69 23.38 -19.15
C LEU A 32 4.21 24.00 -17.84
N VAL A 33 3.82 23.17 -16.88
CA VAL A 33 3.45 23.58 -15.52
C VAL A 33 4.51 23.04 -14.57
N CYS A 34 5.15 23.92 -13.81
CA CYS A 34 6.18 23.57 -12.85
C CYS A 34 5.76 23.95 -11.43
N VAL A 35 5.94 23.02 -10.51
CA VAL A 35 5.93 23.27 -9.06
C VAL A 35 7.30 22.85 -8.55
N PRO A 36 8.20 23.78 -8.19
CA PRO A 36 9.53 23.46 -7.68
C PRO A 36 9.46 22.48 -6.51
N GLY A 37 10.40 21.53 -6.44
CA GLY A 37 10.42 20.50 -5.40
C GLY A 37 9.30 19.47 -5.51
N TYR A 38 8.57 19.46 -6.63
CA TYR A 38 7.55 18.48 -6.95
C TYR A 38 7.82 17.87 -8.32
N ASN A 39 6.84 17.83 -9.22
CA ASN A 39 7.01 17.36 -10.58
C ASN A 39 6.70 18.49 -11.57
N ALA A 40 7.45 18.54 -12.67
CA ALA A 40 7.04 19.31 -13.84
C ALA A 40 6.07 18.48 -14.70
N TRP A 41 5.05 19.13 -15.25
CA TRP A 41 4.04 18.50 -16.09
C TRP A 41 3.85 19.23 -17.41
N LEU A 42 3.52 18.47 -18.45
CA LEU A 42 2.93 19.02 -19.65
C LEU A 42 1.42 18.90 -19.54
N ILE A 43 0.72 19.99 -19.83
CA ILE A 43 -0.74 20.00 -19.93
C ILE A 43 -1.20 20.33 -21.35
N SER A 44 -2.30 19.72 -21.79
CA SER A 44 -2.91 19.95 -23.10
C SER A 44 -4.44 19.96 -23.02
N ALA A 45 -5.11 20.46 -24.06
CA ALA A 45 -6.55 20.30 -24.19
C ALA A 45 -6.94 18.80 -24.36
N PRO A 46 -8.18 18.40 -23.98
CA PRO A 46 -8.69 17.04 -24.17
C PRO A 46 -9.21 16.82 -25.60
N THR A 47 -8.39 17.14 -26.60
CA THR A 47 -8.68 16.89 -28.03
C THR A 47 -7.70 15.86 -28.59
N ARG A 48 -8.10 15.20 -29.68
CA ARG A 48 -7.30 14.17 -30.36
C ARG A 48 -6.02 14.76 -30.88
N LEU A 49 -6.13 15.94 -31.51
CA LEU A 49 -4.99 16.65 -32.06
C LEU A 49 -3.97 17.03 -30.97
N ALA A 50 -4.44 17.53 -29.82
CA ALA A 50 -3.57 17.86 -28.70
C ALA A 50 -2.87 16.61 -28.14
N CYS A 51 -3.59 15.49 -27.99
CA CYS A 51 -3.01 14.22 -27.55
C CYS A 51 -1.94 13.69 -28.50
N GLU A 52 -2.20 13.72 -29.80
CA GLU A 52 -1.25 13.28 -30.83
C GLU A 52 0.03 14.13 -30.83
N ARG A 53 -0.12 15.45 -30.67
CA ARG A 53 1.03 16.37 -30.52
C ARG A 53 1.82 16.07 -29.26
N LEU A 54 1.13 15.81 -28.15
CA LEU A 54 1.78 15.48 -26.88
C LEU A 54 2.51 14.12 -26.94
N GLU A 55 1.93 13.10 -27.59
CA GLU A 55 2.63 11.83 -27.86
C GLU A 55 3.89 12.03 -28.72
N ALA A 56 3.78 12.82 -29.78
CA ALA A 56 4.88 13.11 -30.69
C ALA A 56 6.02 13.86 -29.97
N ALA A 57 5.69 14.91 -29.21
CA ALA A 57 6.66 15.69 -28.42
C ALA A 57 7.40 14.81 -27.41
N LYS A 58 6.69 13.87 -26.77
CA LYS A 58 7.26 12.93 -25.80
C LYS A 58 7.92 11.70 -26.41
N LYS A 59 7.90 11.54 -27.73
CA LYS A 59 8.37 10.34 -28.45
C LYS A 59 7.77 9.04 -27.90
N ARG A 60 6.49 9.09 -27.48
CA ARG A 60 5.80 7.93 -26.94
C ARG A 60 5.39 6.98 -28.06
N PRO A 61 5.44 5.65 -27.85
CA PRO A 61 4.77 4.72 -28.74
C PRO A 61 3.27 5.02 -28.73
N LYS A 62 2.68 5.17 -29.92
CA LYS A 62 1.24 5.46 -30.08
C LYS A 62 0.40 4.45 -29.32
N GLY A 63 -0.55 4.94 -28.51
CA GLY A 63 -1.57 4.12 -27.86
C GLY A 63 -1.08 3.25 -26.70
N LYS A 64 0.14 3.47 -26.18
CA LYS A 64 0.68 2.65 -25.08
C LYS A 64 0.48 3.20 -23.67
N ARG A 65 0.09 4.47 -23.52
CA ARG A 65 -0.10 5.09 -22.19
C ARG A 65 -1.31 5.99 -22.18
N ASN A 66 -1.90 6.14 -21.01
CA ASN A 66 -3.01 7.05 -20.79
C ASN A 66 -2.49 8.41 -20.42
N PHE A 67 -3.11 9.44 -20.98
CA PHE A 67 -3.06 10.75 -20.38
C PHE A 67 -3.98 10.78 -19.16
N THR A 68 -3.60 11.57 -18.17
CA THR A 68 -4.40 11.73 -16.97
C THR A 68 -5.18 13.02 -17.07
N HIS A 69 -6.43 13.07 -16.64
CA HIS A 69 -7.14 14.34 -16.52
C HIS A 69 -6.69 15.06 -15.25
N ALA A 70 -6.36 16.34 -15.35
CA ALA A 70 -6.11 17.18 -14.21
C ALA A 70 -7.46 17.65 -13.63
N ILE A 71 -7.96 16.96 -12.60
CA ILE A 71 -9.30 17.21 -12.06
C ILE A 71 -9.32 18.57 -11.36
N GLY A 72 -10.01 19.53 -11.96
CA GLY A 72 -10.33 20.81 -11.32
C GLY A 72 -11.58 20.67 -10.47
N ASP A 73 -12.67 20.31 -11.12
CA ASP A 73 -14.00 20.11 -10.53
C ASP A 73 -14.28 18.61 -10.34
N LEU A 74 -14.38 18.19 -9.08
CA LEU A 74 -14.55 16.77 -8.73
C LEU A 74 -15.96 16.27 -9.06
N ASP A 75 -16.97 17.14 -9.00
CA ASP A 75 -18.34 16.79 -9.35
C ASP A 75 -18.45 16.46 -10.85
N LYS A 76 -17.83 17.27 -11.71
CA LYS A 76 -17.78 17.02 -13.16
C LYS A 76 -17.01 15.75 -13.52
N PHE A 77 -15.90 15.48 -12.82
CA PHE A 77 -15.19 14.21 -12.98
C PHE A 77 -16.05 13.03 -12.52
N TYR A 78 -16.79 13.19 -11.43
CA TYR A 78 -17.70 12.18 -10.94
C TYR A 78 -18.79 11.89 -11.98
N ASP A 79 -19.40 12.91 -12.58
CA ASP A 79 -20.53 12.78 -13.52
C ASP A 79 -20.26 11.86 -14.72
N ILE A 80 -19.00 11.76 -15.18
CA ILE A 80 -18.64 10.87 -16.30
C ILE A 80 -18.34 9.43 -15.90
N ILE A 81 -18.25 9.15 -14.60
CA ILE A 81 -18.03 7.80 -14.08
C ILE A 81 -19.31 6.99 -14.23
N ASP A 82 -19.16 5.77 -14.74
CA ASP A 82 -20.24 4.78 -14.73
C ASP A 82 -20.51 4.36 -13.27
N LYS A 83 -21.66 4.76 -12.73
CA LYS A 83 -22.02 4.56 -11.33
C LYS A 83 -22.17 3.09 -10.96
N GLU A 84 -22.48 2.24 -11.95
CA GLU A 84 -22.55 0.80 -11.74
C GLU A 84 -21.15 0.17 -11.64
N CYS A 85 -20.11 0.91 -11.99
CA CYS A 85 -18.73 0.44 -11.99
C CYS A 85 -17.88 0.96 -10.82
N ILE A 86 -18.48 1.60 -9.82
CA ILE A 86 -17.79 2.06 -8.60
C ILE A 86 -18.42 1.47 -7.35
N PRO A 87 -17.68 1.33 -6.25
CA PRO A 87 -18.25 0.84 -4.99
C PRO A 87 -19.40 1.73 -4.52
N PRO A 88 -20.47 1.16 -3.93
CA PRO A 88 -21.55 1.96 -3.31
C PRO A 88 -21.02 2.92 -2.24
N SER A 89 -19.90 2.58 -1.60
CA SER A 89 -19.21 3.46 -0.66
C SER A 89 -18.59 4.71 -1.29
N LEU A 90 -18.55 4.82 -2.62
CA LEU A 90 -18.07 5.99 -3.39
C LEU A 90 -19.19 6.60 -4.26
N ASP A 91 -20.44 6.50 -3.80
CA ASP A 91 -21.67 7.03 -4.43
C ASP A 91 -21.79 8.57 -4.57
N SER A 92 -20.72 9.32 -4.28
CA SER A 92 -20.70 10.78 -4.46
C SER A 92 -19.28 11.29 -4.70
N ALA A 93 -19.19 12.45 -5.37
CA ALA A 93 -17.93 13.14 -5.61
C ALA A 93 -17.18 13.46 -4.31
N ASP A 94 -17.90 13.83 -3.25
CA ASP A 94 -17.31 14.13 -1.94
C ASP A 94 -16.59 12.92 -1.34
N LYS A 95 -17.12 11.71 -1.52
CA LYS A 95 -16.46 10.48 -1.07
C LYS A 95 -15.20 10.15 -1.88
N LEU A 96 -15.05 10.68 -3.10
CA LEU A 96 -13.80 10.56 -3.87
C LEU A 96 -12.67 11.47 -3.37
N LYS A 97 -12.93 12.43 -2.48
CA LYS A 97 -11.88 13.27 -1.86
C LYS A 97 -10.86 12.45 -1.06
N ILE A 98 -11.19 11.21 -0.71
CA ILE A 98 -10.24 10.28 -0.09
C ILE A 98 -9.02 9.97 -0.97
N PHE A 99 -9.08 10.29 -2.27
CA PHE A 99 -7.98 10.14 -3.21
C PHE A 99 -7.25 11.45 -3.55
N GLU A 100 -7.44 12.50 -2.74
CA GLU A 100 -6.60 13.70 -2.85
C GLU A 100 -5.11 13.36 -2.76
N GLN A 101 -4.32 13.93 -3.67
CA GLN A 101 -2.90 13.64 -3.90
C GLN A 101 -2.61 12.24 -4.47
N ALA A 102 -3.58 11.66 -5.18
CA ALA A 102 -3.40 10.42 -5.93
C ALA A 102 -3.93 10.51 -7.36
N HIS A 103 -3.57 9.51 -8.15
CA HIS A 103 -4.27 9.20 -9.38
C HIS A 103 -5.40 8.21 -9.10
N MET A 104 -6.55 8.44 -9.74
CA MET A 104 -7.66 7.51 -9.78
C MET A 104 -7.81 6.98 -11.20
N ARG A 105 -8.03 5.67 -11.35
CA ARG A 105 -8.49 5.05 -12.58
C ARG A 105 -9.90 4.54 -12.32
N VAL A 106 -10.86 5.07 -13.06
CA VAL A 106 -12.30 4.82 -12.87
C VAL A 106 -12.92 4.43 -14.19
N ALA A 107 -13.87 3.50 -14.15
CA ALA A 107 -14.62 3.08 -15.33
C ALA A 107 -15.65 4.15 -15.73
N ILE A 108 -15.74 4.40 -17.04
CA ILE A 108 -16.74 5.28 -17.65
C ILE A 108 -17.73 4.51 -18.52
N THR A 109 -17.54 3.19 -18.60
CA THR A 109 -18.35 2.20 -19.29
C THR A 109 -18.01 0.82 -18.76
N GLN A 110 -19.00 -0.08 -18.73
CA GLN A 110 -18.82 -1.51 -18.47
C GLN A 110 -18.09 -2.25 -19.60
N ASP A 111 -18.07 -1.68 -20.81
CA ASP A 111 -17.41 -2.30 -21.95
C ASP A 111 -15.88 -2.15 -21.89
N GLU A 112 -15.22 -3.16 -21.35
CA GLU A 112 -13.75 -3.22 -21.27
C GLU A 112 -13.07 -3.30 -22.64
N SER A 113 -13.80 -3.54 -23.74
CA SER A 113 -13.21 -3.50 -25.08
C SER A 113 -12.93 -2.06 -25.53
N VAL A 114 -13.56 -1.05 -24.91
CA VAL A 114 -13.37 0.36 -25.23
C VAL A 114 -11.95 0.80 -24.87
N ASN A 115 -11.17 1.08 -25.91
CA ASN A 115 -9.78 1.49 -25.81
C ASN A 115 -9.47 2.60 -26.82
N ASN A 116 -8.92 3.71 -26.33
CA ASN A 116 -8.44 4.81 -27.16
C ASN A 116 -7.25 5.52 -26.47
N ILE A 117 -6.88 6.74 -26.85
CA ILE A 117 -5.72 7.43 -26.27
C ILE A 117 -5.93 7.87 -24.80
N LEU A 118 -7.17 8.07 -24.36
CA LEU A 118 -7.54 8.44 -22.99
C LEU A 118 -8.12 7.27 -22.18
N VAL A 119 -8.83 6.36 -22.85
CA VAL A 119 -9.56 5.25 -22.23
C VAL A 119 -8.79 3.94 -22.42
N ARG A 120 -8.61 3.16 -21.35
CA ARG A 120 -8.12 1.77 -21.40
C ARG A 120 -9.02 0.87 -20.61
N ASN A 121 -9.42 -0.24 -21.21
CA ASN A 121 -10.30 -1.21 -20.59
C ASN A 121 -11.55 -0.53 -20.01
N GLY A 122 -12.19 0.36 -20.79
CA GLY A 122 -13.33 1.16 -20.33
C GLY A 122 -13.04 2.20 -19.24
N MET A 123 -11.78 2.36 -18.80
CA MET A 123 -11.40 3.26 -17.71
C MET A 123 -10.63 4.50 -18.18
N ILE A 124 -10.86 5.62 -17.51
CA ILE A 124 -10.05 6.84 -17.61
C ILE A 124 -9.16 7.01 -16.38
N GLN A 125 -8.10 7.81 -16.50
CA GLN A 125 -7.28 8.22 -15.37
C GLN A 125 -7.50 9.71 -15.06
N GLY A 126 -7.63 10.05 -13.78
CA GLY A 126 -7.71 11.40 -13.25
C GLY A 126 -6.71 11.62 -12.11
N THR A 127 -6.28 12.86 -11.92
CA THR A 127 -5.39 13.30 -10.83
C THR A 127 -6.12 14.36 -10.03
N LEU A 128 -6.23 14.14 -8.73
CA LEU A 128 -6.89 15.08 -7.82
C LEU A 128 -5.85 15.74 -6.89
N TRP A 129 -5.71 17.05 -6.97
CA TRP A 129 -4.87 17.81 -6.04
C TRP A 129 -5.62 18.09 -4.74
N SER A 130 -4.86 18.23 -3.65
CA SER A 130 -5.46 18.55 -2.36
C SER A 130 -6.12 19.93 -2.38
N GLU A 131 -7.20 20.10 -1.60
CA GLU A 131 -7.76 21.44 -1.34
C GLU A 131 -6.75 22.38 -0.66
N ALA A 132 -5.78 21.83 0.07
CA ALA A 132 -4.71 22.60 0.66
C ALA A 132 -3.78 23.23 -0.40
N ASP A 133 -3.69 22.63 -1.60
CA ASP A 133 -3.04 23.18 -2.80
C ASP A 133 -4.01 24.03 -3.63
N PHE A 134 -4.79 24.89 -2.96
CA PHE A 134 -5.89 25.62 -3.56
C PHE A 134 -5.51 26.41 -4.82
N GLU A 135 -4.26 26.87 -4.96
CA GLU A 135 -3.82 27.62 -6.13
C GLU A 135 -3.75 26.76 -7.40
N ILE A 136 -3.17 25.56 -7.29
CA ILE A 136 -3.07 24.62 -8.41
C ILE A 136 -4.45 24.09 -8.74
N ARG A 137 -5.24 23.74 -7.72
CA ARG A 137 -6.61 23.25 -7.92
C ARG A 137 -7.52 24.32 -8.55
N ASN A 138 -7.45 25.58 -8.10
CA ASN A 138 -8.20 26.67 -8.71
C ASN A 138 -7.72 26.96 -10.14
N PHE A 139 -6.41 26.88 -10.40
CA PHE A 139 -5.90 26.96 -11.77
C PHE A 139 -6.55 25.90 -12.66
N PHE A 140 -6.58 24.63 -12.25
CA PHE A 140 -7.23 23.59 -13.06
C PHE A 140 -8.75 23.74 -13.17
N LYS A 141 -9.44 24.23 -12.13
CA LYS A 141 -10.87 24.61 -12.22
C LYS A 141 -11.12 25.68 -13.28
N GLU A 142 -10.28 26.72 -13.30
CA GLU A 142 -10.37 27.80 -14.30
C GLU A 142 -10.03 27.31 -15.72
N ILE A 143 -9.03 26.42 -15.86
CA ILE A 143 -8.73 25.79 -17.15
C ILE A 143 -9.90 24.94 -17.63
N GLU A 144 -10.47 24.10 -16.76
CA GLU A 144 -11.60 23.22 -17.09
C GLU A 144 -12.83 24.03 -17.53
N ALA A 145 -13.17 25.10 -16.81
CA ALA A 145 -14.24 26.02 -17.22
C ALA A 145 -13.90 26.72 -18.55
N GLY A 146 -12.64 27.12 -18.75
CA GLY A 146 -12.21 27.79 -19.98
C GLY A 146 -12.10 26.87 -21.21
N LEU A 147 -12.07 25.56 -21.03
CA LEU A 147 -12.07 24.56 -22.11
C LEU A 147 -13.47 24.01 -22.42
N GLU A 148 -14.52 24.57 -21.83
CA GLU A 148 -15.91 24.20 -22.16
C GLU A 148 -16.16 24.28 -23.67
N GLY A 149 -16.66 23.17 -24.24
CA GLY A 149 -16.88 23.00 -25.68
C GLY A 149 -15.61 22.73 -26.51
N HIS A 150 -14.43 22.68 -25.90
CA HIS A 150 -13.14 22.39 -26.56
C HIS A 150 -12.59 21.02 -26.14
N CYS A 151 -13.37 19.98 -26.42
CA CYS A 151 -13.03 18.57 -26.19
C CYS A 151 -13.56 17.70 -27.33
N ASP A 152 -13.00 16.50 -27.50
CA ASP A 152 -13.52 15.49 -28.43
C ASP A 152 -14.27 14.39 -27.65
N PRO A 153 -15.62 14.41 -27.58
CA PRO A 153 -16.38 13.47 -26.74
C PRO A 153 -16.14 11.99 -27.08
N ASP A 154 -15.87 11.66 -28.34
CA ASP A 154 -15.55 10.29 -28.78
C ASP A 154 -14.31 9.71 -28.09
N MET A 155 -13.43 10.56 -27.55
CA MET A 155 -12.27 10.13 -26.79
C MET A 155 -12.60 9.68 -25.37
N ILE A 156 -13.79 10.00 -24.87
CA ILE A 156 -14.29 9.64 -23.54
C ILE A 156 -15.64 8.94 -23.70
N ASN A 157 -15.76 8.06 -24.70
CA ASN A 157 -16.97 7.26 -24.93
C ASN A 157 -18.28 8.07 -25.04
N GLY A 158 -18.21 9.26 -25.65
CA GLY A 158 -19.35 10.16 -25.82
C GLY A 158 -19.61 11.09 -24.63
N HIS A 159 -18.91 10.91 -23.51
CA HIS A 159 -19.00 11.81 -22.37
C HIS A 159 -18.38 13.18 -22.67
N VAL A 160 -18.96 14.22 -22.10
CA VAL A 160 -18.48 15.60 -22.23
C VAL A 160 -17.71 15.97 -20.97
N TYR A 161 -16.37 16.05 -21.06
CA TYR A 161 -15.51 16.43 -19.95
C TYR A 161 -14.31 17.25 -20.43
N HIS A 162 -14.11 18.40 -19.81
CA HIS A 162 -13.25 19.47 -20.32
C HIS A 162 -11.95 19.65 -19.54
N ALA A 163 -11.65 18.77 -18.59
CA ALA A 163 -10.43 18.87 -17.82
C ALA A 163 -9.20 18.75 -18.72
N ALA A 164 -8.19 19.58 -18.45
CA ALA A 164 -6.92 19.49 -19.16
C ALA A 164 -6.27 18.12 -18.94
N LEU A 165 -5.61 17.62 -19.97
CA LEU A 165 -4.80 16.42 -19.86
C LEU A 165 -3.45 16.78 -19.27
N VAL A 166 -2.91 15.91 -18.42
CA VAL A 166 -1.63 16.06 -17.74
C VAL A 166 -0.76 14.82 -17.92
N THR A 167 0.54 15.05 -18.06
CA THR A 167 1.58 14.04 -17.99
C THR A 167 2.85 14.63 -17.38
N SER A 168 3.68 13.81 -16.73
CA SER A 168 5.05 14.17 -16.34
C SER A 168 5.83 14.82 -17.49
N ALA A 169 6.69 15.81 -17.22
CA ALA A 169 7.55 16.45 -18.22
C ALA A 169 8.88 15.69 -18.34
N ASN A 170 8.87 14.49 -18.92
CA ASN A 170 10.05 13.65 -19.14
C ASN A 170 9.93 12.84 -20.44
N PHE A 171 11.03 12.36 -21.02
CA PHE A 171 10.93 11.37 -22.09
C PHE A 171 10.49 10.01 -21.54
N HIS A 172 9.95 9.16 -22.40
CA HIS A 172 9.54 7.82 -22.01
C HIS A 172 10.73 7.03 -21.44
N GLY A 173 10.59 6.54 -20.20
CA GLY A 173 11.62 5.75 -19.50
C GLY A 173 12.58 6.58 -18.63
N GLU A 174 12.46 7.92 -18.65
CA GLU A 174 13.22 8.79 -17.75
C GLU A 174 12.45 9.00 -16.44
N GLY A 175 13.18 9.25 -15.35
CA GLY A 175 12.60 9.66 -14.07
C GLY A 175 11.85 11.00 -14.17
N ASN A 176 11.14 11.38 -13.12
CA ASN A 176 10.47 12.68 -13.13
C ASN A 176 11.48 13.83 -13.06
N ILE A 177 11.12 14.98 -13.64
CA ILE A 177 11.92 16.20 -13.54
C ILE A 177 11.34 17.07 -12.44
N GLU A 178 12.10 17.23 -11.36
CA GLU A 178 11.72 18.01 -10.17
C GLU A 178 12.41 19.39 -10.14
N ASP A 179 13.53 19.51 -10.85
CA ASP A 179 14.31 20.73 -10.98
C ASP A 179 13.73 21.65 -12.07
N PHE A 180 13.49 22.91 -11.70
CA PHE A 180 12.86 23.88 -12.59
C PHE A 180 13.67 24.17 -13.85
N GLU A 181 15.00 24.29 -13.73
CA GLU A 181 15.86 24.59 -14.88
C GLU A 181 15.92 23.41 -15.85
N LYS A 182 15.99 22.17 -15.33
CA LYS A 182 15.86 20.97 -16.17
C LYS A 182 14.49 20.88 -16.85
N ALA A 183 13.41 21.24 -16.16
CA ALA A 183 12.07 21.24 -16.74
C ALA A 183 11.95 22.27 -17.86
N LYS A 184 12.54 23.46 -17.66
CA LYS A 184 12.62 24.53 -18.65
C LYS A 184 13.44 24.10 -19.87
N GLU A 185 14.60 23.48 -19.68
CA GLU A 185 15.42 22.93 -20.75
C GLU A 185 14.65 21.88 -21.55
N PHE A 186 13.96 20.97 -20.84
CA PHE A 186 13.09 19.97 -21.45
C PHE A 186 11.98 20.61 -22.29
N GLY A 187 11.27 21.61 -21.73
CA GLY A 187 10.21 22.34 -22.41
C GLY A 187 10.70 23.00 -23.70
N MET A 188 11.83 23.72 -23.65
CA MET A 188 12.44 24.34 -24.82
C MET A 188 12.82 23.31 -25.89
N LYS A 189 13.37 22.16 -25.47
CA LYS A 189 13.79 21.07 -26.37
C LYS A 189 12.62 20.46 -27.15
N ILE A 190 11.44 20.40 -26.55
CA ILE A 190 10.23 19.86 -27.20
C ILE A 190 9.34 20.95 -27.82
N GLY A 191 9.76 22.21 -27.77
CA GLY A 191 9.06 23.34 -28.39
C GLY A 191 7.90 23.94 -27.59
N VAL A 192 7.88 23.76 -26.27
CA VAL A 192 6.92 24.44 -25.39
C VAL A 192 7.08 25.96 -25.51
N LYS A 193 5.99 26.68 -25.74
CA LYS A 193 5.98 28.16 -25.84
C LYS A 193 5.70 28.87 -24.53
N LEU A 194 5.00 28.20 -23.60
CA LEU A 194 4.58 28.77 -22.33
C LEU A 194 4.93 27.85 -21.16
N CYS A 195 5.59 28.42 -20.16
CA CYS A 195 5.85 27.79 -18.87
C CYS A 195 5.13 28.58 -17.77
N ILE A 196 4.36 27.89 -16.93
CA ILE A 196 3.69 28.43 -15.75
C ILE A 196 4.37 27.83 -14.52
N SER A 197 4.88 28.68 -13.65
CA SER A 197 5.49 28.26 -12.39
C SER A 197 4.57 28.58 -11.20
N PHE A 198 4.52 27.67 -10.24
CA PHE A 198 3.84 27.84 -8.96
C PHE A 198 4.86 27.83 -7.82
N GLU A 199 4.54 28.48 -6.71
CA GLU A 199 5.38 28.38 -5.50
C GLU A 199 5.04 27.11 -4.73
N GLN A 200 6.06 26.41 -4.26
CA GLN A 200 5.87 25.25 -3.40
C GLN A 200 5.44 25.72 -2.00
N LYS A 201 4.19 25.45 -1.62
CA LYS A 201 3.68 25.80 -0.28
C LYS A 201 3.86 24.69 0.76
N MET A 202 3.95 23.45 0.31
CA MET A 202 4.03 22.29 1.19
C MET A 202 5.26 21.44 0.89
N ASP A 203 5.83 20.91 1.95
CA ASP A 203 6.94 19.95 1.95
C ASP A 203 6.35 18.56 1.61
N ILE A 204 5.75 18.45 0.43
CA ILE A 204 5.22 17.19 -0.08
C ILE A 204 6.39 16.45 -0.72
N ASP A 205 6.57 15.18 -0.36
CA ASP A 205 7.57 14.33 -0.96
C ASP A 205 7.35 14.27 -2.48
N PRO A 206 8.33 14.68 -3.32
CA PRO A 206 8.20 14.71 -4.78
C PRO A 206 7.98 13.34 -5.45
N GLY A 207 7.92 12.27 -4.67
CA GLY A 207 7.75 10.91 -5.14
C GLY A 207 6.53 10.66 -6.03
N CYS A 208 6.54 9.49 -6.66
CA CYS A 208 5.46 9.07 -7.56
C CYS A 208 4.15 8.95 -6.78
N TRP A 209 3.09 9.58 -7.29
CA TRP A 209 1.77 9.47 -6.69
C TRP A 209 1.23 8.05 -6.82
N SER A 210 0.45 7.61 -5.83
CA SER A 210 -0.26 6.34 -5.89
C SER A 210 -1.25 6.35 -7.05
N ILE A 211 -1.46 5.19 -7.69
CA ILE A 211 -2.50 5.02 -8.71
C ILE A 211 -3.49 3.98 -8.20
N PHE A 212 -4.69 4.40 -7.87
CA PHE A 212 -5.78 3.53 -7.44
C PHE A 212 -6.68 3.20 -8.64
N GLU A 213 -6.86 1.92 -8.92
CA GLU A 213 -7.87 1.41 -9.83
C GLU A 213 -9.14 1.13 -9.03
N ILE A 214 -10.21 1.86 -9.34
CA ILE A 214 -11.49 1.83 -8.67
C ILE A 214 -12.48 1.14 -9.61
N ARG A 215 -12.99 0.01 -9.15
CA ARG A 215 -14.02 -0.81 -9.80
C ARG A 215 -15.15 -1.02 -8.81
N LYS A 216 -16.29 -1.51 -9.31
CA LYS A 216 -17.49 -1.77 -8.51
C LYS A 216 -17.17 -2.48 -7.20
N ASN A 217 -16.31 -3.48 -7.27
CA ASN A 217 -16.02 -4.34 -6.14
C ASN A 217 -14.60 -4.17 -5.60
N SER A 218 -13.84 -3.15 -6.03
CA SER A 218 -12.47 -3.04 -5.55
C SER A 218 -11.85 -1.67 -5.70
N ILE A 219 -10.95 -1.39 -4.78
CA ILE A 219 -10.04 -0.26 -4.85
C ILE A 219 -8.63 -0.85 -4.73
N THR A 220 -7.92 -0.99 -5.84
CA THR A 220 -6.61 -1.64 -5.87
C THR A 220 -5.53 -0.63 -6.22
N ALA A 221 -4.45 -0.58 -5.45
CA ALA A 221 -3.31 0.27 -5.78
C ALA A 221 -2.43 -0.39 -6.86
N THR A 222 -2.61 0.00 -8.11
CA THR A 222 -1.77 -0.44 -9.24
C THR A 222 -0.36 0.13 -9.22
N ARG A 223 -0.15 1.20 -8.42
CA ARG A 223 1.17 1.73 -8.09
C ARG A 223 1.14 2.29 -6.68
N LYS A 224 2.01 1.78 -5.81
CA LYS A 224 2.23 2.32 -4.46
C LYS A 224 3.13 3.55 -4.55
N GLY A 225 2.60 4.71 -4.19
CA GLY A 225 3.30 5.99 -4.16
C GLY A 225 3.61 6.47 -2.74
N THR A 226 4.15 7.68 -2.61
CA THR A 226 4.55 8.27 -1.31
C THR A 226 3.42 8.43 -0.31
N MET A 227 2.18 8.62 -0.79
CA MET A 227 0.98 8.78 0.03
C MET A 227 0.13 7.50 0.10
N HIS A 228 0.67 6.33 -0.27
CA HIS A 228 -0.10 5.10 -0.32
C HIS A 228 -0.63 4.67 1.05
N SER A 229 0.24 4.63 2.07
CA SER A 229 -0.14 4.34 3.47
C SER A 229 -1.18 5.34 3.95
N ASP A 230 -0.88 6.64 3.79
CA ASP A 230 -1.73 7.72 4.30
C ASP A 230 -3.14 7.72 3.68
N ILE A 231 -3.30 7.19 2.47
CA ILE A 231 -4.61 7.05 1.82
C ILE A 231 -5.33 5.80 2.30
N ILE A 232 -4.62 4.66 2.41
CA ILE A 232 -5.20 3.41 2.96
C ILE A 232 -5.65 3.61 4.40
N ASP A 233 -4.88 4.39 5.17
CA ASP A 233 -5.12 4.65 6.58
C ASP A 233 -6.21 5.71 6.82
N ARG A 234 -6.82 6.28 5.77
CA ARG A 234 -7.95 7.22 5.94
C ARG A 234 -9.16 6.52 6.54
N ASP A 235 -9.81 7.19 7.48
CA ASP A 235 -10.90 6.66 8.33
C ASP A 235 -12.02 5.94 7.57
N SER A 236 -12.32 6.32 6.33
CA SER A 236 -13.38 5.68 5.53
C SER A 236 -13.00 4.29 5.02
N ILE A 237 -11.76 4.10 4.56
CA ILE A 237 -11.24 2.78 4.13
C ILE A 237 -11.02 1.92 5.37
N LYS A 238 -10.46 2.52 6.43
CA LYS A 238 -10.31 1.88 7.73
C LYS A 238 -11.67 1.42 8.29
N SER A 239 -12.70 2.25 8.23
CA SER A 239 -14.05 1.91 8.74
C SER A 239 -14.66 0.71 8.03
N LEU A 240 -14.49 0.59 6.70
CA LEU A 240 -14.98 -0.56 5.94
C LEU A 240 -14.24 -1.85 6.29
N ARG A 241 -12.90 -1.76 6.40
CA ARG A 241 -12.07 -2.89 6.83
C ARG A 241 -12.41 -3.34 8.25
N VAL A 242 -12.56 -2.39 9.17
CA VAL A 242 -12.89 -2.64 10.57
C VAL A 242 -14.28 -3.25 10.73
N SER A 243 -15.30 -2.77 10.01
CA SER A 243 -16.65 -3.36 10.12
C SER A 243 -16.65 -4.81 9.67
N PHE A 244 -16.01 -5.10 8.53
CA PHE A 244 -15.95 -6.45 8.03
C PHE A 244 -15.11 -7.36 8.94
N ALA A 245 -13.93 -6.91 9.35
CA ALA A 245 -13.06 -7.75 10.17
C ALA A 245 -13.67 -8.02 11.56
N LYS A 246 -14.46 -7.07 12.11
CA LYS A 246 -15.30 -7.33 13.30
C LYS A 246 -16.36 -8.39 13.05
N GLU A 247 -17.06 -8.34 11.91
CA GLU A 247 -18.01 -9.40 11.54
C GLU A 247 -17.30 -10.76 11.44
N LEU A 248 -16.09 -10.82 10.86
CA LEU A 248 -15.30 -12.05 10.80
C LEU A 248 -14.89 -12.54 12.19
N ILE A 249 -14.47 -11.64 13.09
CA ILE A 249 -14.13 -11.97 14.48
C ILE A 249 -15.37 -12.48 15.23
N ASP A 250 -16.50 -11.78 15.13
CA ASP A 250 -17.76 -12.21 15.75
C ASP A 250 -18.19 -13.58 15.19
N MET A 251 -17.94 -13.85 13.90
CA MET A 251 -18.17 -15.16 13.27
C MET A 251 -17.22 -16.23 13.81
N LEU A 252 -15.94 -15.92 14.03
CA LEU A 252 -14.96 -16.83 14.66
C LEU A 252 -15.34 -17.13 16.11
N ASP A 253 -15.78 -16.12 16.88
CA ASP A 253 -16.24 -16.27 18.26
C ASP A 253 -17.48 -17.19 18.33
N LEU A 254 -18.41 -17.10 17.36
CA LEU A 254 -19.56 -17.99 17.24
C LEU A 254 -19.17 -19.46 16.98
N MET A 255 -18.00 -19.69 16.37
CA MET A 255 -17.45 -21.04 16.17
C MET A 255 -16.80 -21.62 17.43
N ASN A 256 -16.84 -20.89 18.56
CA ASN A 256 -16.31 -21.31 19.85
C ASN A 256 -14.79 -21.61 19.80
N ALA A 257 -14.11 -21.01 18.83
CA ALA A 257 -12.66 -20.93 18.79
C ALA A 257 -12.21 -20.06 19.96
N ASP A 258 -11.26 -20.52 20.77
CA ASP A 258 -10.48 -19.56 21.52
C ASP A 258 -9.82 -18.67 20.46
N THR A 259 -9.69 -17.37 20.71
CA THR A 259 -9.10 -16.48 19.70
C THR A 259 -7.58 -16.72 19.57
N ASP A 260 -7.06 -17.93 19.69
CA ASP A 260 -5.65 -18.27 19.51
C ASP A 260 -5.28 -18.34 18.03
N ILE A 261 -4.01 -18.11 17.70
CA ILE A 261 -3.52 -18.13 16.32
C ILE A 261 -3.77 -19.49 15.67
N ASN A 262 -3.60 -20.58 16.44
CA ASN A 262 -3.85 -21.92 15.94
C ASN A 262 -5.33 -22.13 15.61
N ASP A 263 -6.26 -21.53 16.35
CA ASP A 263 -7.67 -21.66 16.05
C ASP A 263 -8.10 -20.83 14.84
N VAL A 264 -7.54 -19.62 14.67
CA VAL A 264 -7.71 -18.84 13.43
C VAL A 264 -7.16 -19.62 12.23
N TYR A 265 -6.03 -20.31 12.40
CA TYR A 265 -5.45 -21.16 11.37
C TYR A 265 -6.29 -22.41 11.08
N ASN A 266 -6.83 -23.06 12.11
CA ASN A 266 -7.75 -24.20 11.92
C ASN A 266 -9.00 -23.78 11.15
N VAL A 267 -9.49 -22.56 11.37
CA VAL A 267 -10.59 -22.01 10.55
C VAL A 267 -10.12 -21.75 9.13
N PHE A 268 -8.94 -21.14 8.94
CA PHE A 268 -8.36 -20.99 7.61
C PHE A 268 -8.25 -22.33 6.85
N GLU A 269 -7.70 -23.37 7.47
CA GLU A 269 -7.63 -24.72 6.90
C GLU A 269 -9.00 -25.33 6.62
N SER A 270 -10.02 -24.99 7.42
CA SER A 270 -11.39 -25.47 7.16
C SER A 270 -12.04 -24.81 5.93
N ILE A 271 -11.56 -23.63 5.55
CA ILE A 271 -12.00 -22.89 4.35
C ILE A 271 -11.19 -23.34 3.13
N ASP A 272 -9.88 -23.56 3.32
CA ASP A 272 -8.94 -24.10 2.33
C ASP A 272 -9.26 -25.56 2.02
N SER A 273 -10.29 -25.76 1.21
CA SER A 273 -10.86 -27.08 0.93
C SER A 273 -9.90 -27.99 0.17
N ASN A 274 -8.95 -27.41 -0.55
CA ASN A 274 -8.01 -28.12 -1.40
C ASN A 274 -6.64 -28.34 -0.71
N GLY A 275 -6.35 -27.59 0.37
CA GLY A 275 -5.14 -27.69 1.18
C GLY A 275 -3.88 -27.15 0.50
N ASP A 276 -4.01 -26.20 -0.42
CA ASP A 276 -2.90 -25.59 -1.16
C ASP A 276 -2.24 -24.42 -0.40
N GLY A 277 -2.84 -23.99 0.71
CA GLY A 277 -2.36 -22.92 1.57
C GLY A 277 -2.81 -21.52 1.16
N GLY A 278 -3.70 -21.39 0.18
CA GLY A 278 -4.31 -20.14 -0.27
C GLY A 278 -5.82 -20.27 -0.42
N LEU A 279 -6.58 -19.30 0.07
CA LEU A 279 -8.03 -19.28 -0.18
C LEU A 279 -8.30 -18.65 -1.54
N THR A 280 -9.07 -19.35 -2.37
CA THR A 280 -9.64 -18.77 -3.58
C THR A 280 -10.91 -17.97 -3.28
N GLU A 281 -11.32 -17.11 -4.22
CA GLU A 281 -12.58 -16.35 -4.11
C GLU A 281 -13.80 -17.28 -3.97
N GLU A 282 -13.74 -18.45 -4.62
CA GLU A 282 -14.77 -19.49 -4.53
C GLU A 282 -14.83 -20.13 -3.14
N GLU A 283 -13.69 -20.48 -2.54
CA GLU A 283 -13.62 -21.05 -1.19
C GLU A 283 -14.14 -20.08 -0.13
N LEU A 284 -13.73 -18.82 -0.22
CA LEU A 284 -14.22 -17.76 0.66
C LEU A 284 -15.74 -17.56 0.50
N CYS A 285 -16.24 -17.58 -0.73
CA CYS A 285 -17.67 -17.48 -1.03
C CYS A 285 -18.47 -18.66 -0.45
N ASN A 286 -17.97 -19.87 -0.62
CA ASN A 286 -18.58 -21.08 -0.07
C ASN A 286 -18.65 -21.01 1.45
N PHE A 287 -17.59 -20.55 2.11
CA PHE A 287 -17.56 -20.37 3.57
C PHE A 287 -18.59 -19.34 4.04
N VAL A 288 -18.61 -18.15 3.44
CA VAL A 288 -19.58 -17.08 3.79
C VAL A 288 -21.02 -17.54 3.58
N ASN A 289 -21.29 -18.30 2.52
CA ASN A 289 -22.60 -18.86 2.23
C ASN A 289 -23.01 -19.94 3.25
N GLN A 290 -22.09 -20.81 3.66
CA GLN A 290 -22.32 -21.80 4.72
C GLN A 290 -22.64 -21.11 6.05
N LEU A 291 -21.91 -20.05 6.41
CA LEU A 291 -22.17 -19.27 7.62
C LEU A 291 -23.53 -18.60 7.58
N SER A 292 -23.88 -17.97 6.44
CA SER A 292 -25.18 -17.34 6.24
C SER A 292 -26.36 -18.32 6.38
N ALA A 293 -26.17 -19.58 5.96
CA ALA A 293 -27.18 -20.63 6.14
C ALA A 293 -27.33 -21.04 7.62
N ASN A 294 -26.21 -21.09 8.36
CA ASN A 294 -26.19 -21.50 9.77
C ASN A 294 -26.66 -20.38 10.73
N ALA A 295 -26.49 -19.11 10.35
CA ALA A 295 -26.84 -17.92 11.16
C ALA A 295 -28.35 -17.61 11.23
N SER A 296 -29.21 -18.48 10.67
CA SER A 296 -30.68 -18.36 10.54
C SER A 296 -31.48 -18.19 11.86
N THR A 297 -30.83 -17.97 13.01
CA THR A 297 -31.50 -17.81 14.31
C THR A 297 -31.31 -16.43 14.96
N SER A 298 -30.32 -15.61 14.53
CA SER A 298 -29.99 -14.37 15.27
C SER A 298 -29.60 -13.15 14.43
N MET A 299 -29.39 -13.29 13.11
CA MET A 299 -29.07 -12.15 12.25
C MET A 299 -30.36 -11.50 11.72
N SER A 300 -30.52 -10.20 11.92
CA SER A 300 -31.61 -9.43 11.31
C SER A 300 -31.54 -9.53 9.79
N ASN A 301 -32.68 -9.77 9.12
CA ASN A 301 -32.84 -9.94 7.66
C ASN A 301 -32.26 -8.80 6.78
N GLU A 302 -31.68 -7.74 7.34
CA GLU A 302 -31.27 -6.53 6.63
C GLU A 302 -29.80 -6.54 6.16
N GLN A 303 -28.97 -7.52 6.54
CA GLN A 303 -27.58 -7.63 6.07
C GLN A 303 -27.24 -9.06 5.66
N LYS A 304 -27.80 -9.50 4.53
CA LYS A 304 -27.33 -10.73 3.88
C LYS A 304 -26.09 -10.39 3.06
N ILE A 305 -24.95 -10.97 3.40
CA ILE A 305 -23.70 -10.85 2.61
C ILE A 305 -23.97 -11.44 1.23
N THR A 306 -23.73 -10.65 0.18
CA THR A 306 -23.92 -11.06 -1.22
C THR A 306 -22.62 -11.58 -1.82
N ASP A 307 -22.69 -12.33 -2.92
CA ASP A 307 -21.49 -12.78 -3.66
C ASP A 307 -20.59 -11.59 -4.07
N GLU A 308 -21.19 -10.41 -4.28
CA GLU A 308 -20.47 -9.18 -4.57
C GLU A 308 -19.64 -8.68 -3.38
N ASP A 309 -20.21 -8.77 -2.18
CA ASP A 309 -19.52 -8.41 -0.94
C ASP A 309 -18.34 -9.34 -0.67
N VAL A 310 -18.47 -10.63 -1.01
CA VAL A 310 -17.36 -11.59 -0.97
C VAL A 310 -16.26 -11.20 -1.95
N SER A 311 -16.60 -10.76 -3.17
CA SER A 311 -15.60 -10.29 -4.13
C SER A 311 -14.84 -9.05 -3.64
N VAL A 312 -15.55 -8.11 -3.00
CA VAL A 312 -14.95 -6.93 -2.37
C VAL A 312 -14.00 -7.33 -1.26
N LEU A 313 -14.47 -8.23 -0.40
CA LEU A 313 -13.70 -8.73 0.71
C LEU A 313 -12.43 -9.44 0.23
N PHE A 314 -12.59 -10.35 -0.72
CA PHE A 314 -11.49 -11.15 -1.24
C PHE A 314 -10.33 -10.25 -1.67
N ARG A 315 -10.64 -9.22 -2.45
CA ARG A 315 -9.68 -8.23 -2.93
C ARG A 315 -9.15 -7.28 -1.85
N ALA A 316 -9.85 -7.15 -0.73
CA ALA A 316 -9.40 -6.35 0.41
C ALA A 316 -8.40 -7.11 1.29
N ILE A 317 -8.52 -8.43 1.33
CA ILE A 317 -7.61 -9.35 2.05
C ILE A 317 -6.42 -9.72 1.16
N ASP A 318 -6.62 -9.99 -0.14
CA ASP A 318 -5.57 -10.26 -1.12
C ASP A 318 -4.72 -8.98 -1.36
N ILE A 319 -3.78 -8.75 -0.45
CA ILE A 319 -2.94 -7.54 -0.39
C ILE A 319 -1.99 -7.49 -1.59
N ASN A 320 -1.56 -8.65 -2.08
CA ASN A 320 -0.54 -8.76 -3.11
C ASN A 320 -1.15 -8.83 -4.54
N GLY A 321 -2.41 -9.25 -4.67
CA GLY A 321 -3.18 -9.29 -5.90
C GLY A 321 -2.94 -10.54 -6.76
N ASP A 322 -2.44 -11.63 -6.19
CA ASP A 322 -2.18 -12.91 -6.87
C ASP A 322 -3.44 -13.77 -7.04
N LYS A 323 -4.57 -13.31 -6.47
CA LYS A 323 -5.86 -14.00 -6.46
C LYS A 323 -5.93 -15.20 -5.53
N GLU A 324 -5.05 -15.25 -4.54
CA GLU A 324 -5.07 -16.22 -3.45
C GLU A 324 -4.93 -15.46 -2.12
N ILE A 325 -5.69 -15.85 -1.10
CA ILE A 325 -5.53 -15.29 0.24
C ILE A 325 -4.70 -16.25 1.07
N THR A 326 -3.47 -15.87 1.37
CA THR A 326 -2.65 -16.62 2.31
C THR A 326 -3.14 -16.40 3.75
N PHE A 327 -2.80 -17.34 4.65
CA PHE A 327 -3.10 -17.17 6.08
C PHE A 327 -2.52 -15.86 6.66
N VAL A 328 -1.34 -15.45 6.18
CA VAL A 328 -0.68 -14.21 6.60
C VAL A 328 -1.51 -13.00 6.22
N GLU A 329 -2.06 -12.97 5.00
CA GLU A 329 -2.92 -11.87 4.53
C GLU A 329 -4.24 -11.82 5.29
N LEU A 330 -4.86 -12.98 5.54
CA LEU A 330 -6.06 -13.05 6.37
C LEU A 330 -5.79 -12.55 7.79
N PHE A 331 -4.67 -12.97 8.39
CA PHE A 331 -4.28 -12.56 9.73
C PHE A 331 -3.99 -11.06 9.79
N GLU A 332 -3.23 -10.50 8.85
CA GLU A 332 -2.99 -9.06 8.75
C GLU A 332 -4.29 -8.28 8.61
N PHE A 333 -5.21 -8.77 7.78
CA PHE A 333 -6.52 -8.16 7.62
C PHE A 333 -7.32 -8.16 8.93
N LEU A 334 -7.24 -9.24 9.72
CA LEU A 334 -7.86 -9.31 11.05
C LEU A 334 -7.21 -8.33 12.05
N GLU A 335 -5.89 -8.17 12.02
CA GLU A 335 -5.19 -7.18 12.86
C GLU A 335 -5.66 -5.76 12.58
N TYR A 336 -5.97 -5.41 11.33
CA TYR A 336 -6.52 -4.11 10.96
C TYR A 336 -7.88 -3.79 11.62
N ALA A 337 -8.59 -4.78 12.15
CA ALA A 337 -9.85 -4.58 12.87
C ALA A 337 -9.67 -3.87 14.21
N TYR A 338 -8.47 -3.98 14.79
CA TYR A 338 -8.17 -3.51 16.13
C TYR A 338 -7.52 -2.12 16.08
N ASP A 339 -7.89 -1.24 17.02
CA ASP A 339 -7.17 0.01 17.24
C ASP A 339 -5.87 -0.27 18.03
N GLY A 340 -4.90 -0.90 17.35
CA GLY A 340 -3.66 -1.40 17.92
C GLY A 340 -3.42 -2.87 17.57
N ASN A 341 -2.55 -3.54 18.33
CA ASN A 341 -2.34 -4.98 18.19
C ASN A 341 -3.57 -5.71 18.70
N SER A 342 -3.99 -6.77 18.00
CA SER A 342 -4.97 -7.70 18.55
C SER A 342 -4.42 -8.41 19.78
N PRO A 343 -5.28 -8.96 20.67
CA PRO A 343 -4.84 -9.84 21.75
C PRO A 343 -3.94 -11.00 21.29
N GLN A 344 -4.13 -11.48 20.07
CA GLN A 344 -3.36 -12.57 19.45
C GLN A 344 -1.95 -12.13 19.12
N MET A 345 -1.84 -10.98 18.45
CA MET A 345 -0.55 -10.38 18.14
C MET A 345 0.20 -9.99 19.42
N GLU A 346 -0.48 -9.49 20.45
CA GLU A 346 0.13 -9.20 21.74
C GLU A 346 0.68 -10.47 22.43
N LYS A 347 -0.08 -11.57 22.42
CA LYS A 347 0.37 -12.87 22.95
C LYS A 347 1.57 -13.39 22.16
N LEU A 348 1.50 -13.37 20.83
CA LEU A 348 2.57 -13.83 19.94
C LEU A 348 3.85 -13.00 20.13
N ALA A 349 3.71 -11.67 20.15
CA ALA A 349 4.80 -10.73 20.41
C ALA A 349 5.44 -10.96 21.79
N SER A 350 4.63 -11.13 22.84
CA SER A 350 5.14 -11.41 24.19
C SER A 350 5.89 -12.74 24.24
N LYS A 351 5.36 -13.78 23.58
CA LYS A 351 6.01 -15.09 23.46
C LYS A 351 7.35 -14.96 22.73
N PHE A 352 7.40 -14.14 21.68
CA PHE A 352 8.60 -13.92 20.86
C PHE A 352 9.68 -13.17 21.63
N LEU A 353 9.30 -12.07 22.30
CA LEU A 353 10.21 -11.31 23.15
C LEU A 353 10.79 -12.17 24.28
N LYS A 354 9.99 -13.07 24.88
CA LYS A 354 10.49 -14.03 25.88
C LYS A 354 11.50 -15.00 25.28
N ALA A 355 11.22 -15.54 24.09
CA ALA A 355 12.14 -16.43 23.39
C ALA A 355 13.48 -15.73 23.12
N VAL A 356 13.45 -14.54 22.51
CA VAL A 356 14.66 -13.76 22.21
C VAL A 356 15.42 -13.39 23.49
N ARG A 357 14.74 -12.87 24.51
CA ARG A 357 15.36 -12.48 25.79
C ARG A 357 16.04 -13.66 26.50
N SER A 358 15.52 -14.87 26.35
CA SER A 358 16.09 -16.06 26.99
C SER A 358 17.38 -16.58 26.34
N GLU A 359 17.64 -16.24 25.07
CA GLU A 359 18.92 -16.55 24.41
C GLU A 359 19.98 -15.51 24.72
N VAL A 360 19.57 -14.29 25.05
CA VAL A 360 20.49 -13.25 25.49
C VAL A 360 21.00 -13.57 26.89
N LYS A 361 22.29 -13.90 27.00
CA LYS A 361 22.99 -14.02 28.29
C LYS A 361 23.22 -12.63 28.88
N VAL A 362 22.20 -12.03 29.48
CA VAL A 362 22.34 -10.75 30.16
C VAL A 362 22.96 -10.98 31.53
N ASP A 363 24.18 -10.49 31.75
CA ASP A 363 24.67 -10.23 33.10
C ASP A 363 23.78 -9.16 33.72
N GLU A 364 23.09 -9.49 34.82
CA GLU A 364 22.15 -8.61 35.54
C GLU A 364 22.83 -7.28 35.93
N GLY A 365 22.74 -6.25 35.09
CA GLY A 365 23.29 -4.92 35.41
C GLY A 365 23.63 -3.98 34.24
N ALA A 366 23.42 -4.34 32.97
CA ALA A 366 23.89 -3.55 31.82
C ALA A 366 22.85 -2.55 31.23
N ASN A 367 23.34 -1.36 30.84
CA ASN A 367 22.61 -0.27 30.18
C ASN A 367 22.27 -0.57 28.70
N THR A 368 21.38 0.25 28.11
CA THR A 368 20.81 0.16 26.75
C THR A 368 21.76 -0.01 25.56
N THR A 369 23.04 0.35 25.67
CA THR A 369 24.05 0.06 24.61
C THR A 369 24.36 -1.43 24.49
N ASN A 370 24.06 -2.23 25.51
CA ASN A 370 24.27 -3.68 25.49
C ASN A 370 23.19 -4.38 24.64
N ASP A 371 22.00 -3.80 24.51
CA ASP A 371 20.86 -4.43 23.85
C ASP A 371 21.10 -4.65 22.35
N VAL A 372 21.72 -3.67 21.67
CA VAL A 372 22.06 -3.81 20.25
C VAL A 372 23.15 -4.87 20.04
N GLN A 373 24.17 -4.94 20.91
CA GLN A 373 25.22 -5.96 20.80
C GLN A 373 24.66 -7.35 21.07
N ASN A 374 23.78 -7.47 22.07
CA ASN A 374 23.07 -8.70 22.38
C ASN A 374 22.21 -9.17 21.20
N LEU A 375 21.49 -8.25 20.55
CA LEU A 375 20.71 -8.58 19.35
C LEU A 375 21.59 -8.96 18.16
N ILE A 376 22.77 -8.34 18.00
CA ILE A 376 23.75 -8.76 16.98
C ILE A 376 24.20 -10.20 17.26
N CYS A 377 24.47 -10.55 18.51
CA CYS A 377 24.81 -11.92 18.89
C CYS A 377 23.67 -12.89 18.59
N VAL A 378 22.43 -12.57 18.99
CA VAL A 378 21.27 -13.42 18.67
C VAL A 378 21.11 -13.58 17.16
N PHE A 379 21.25 -12.51 16.38
CA PHE A 379 21.19 -12.58 14.93
C PHE A 379 22.27 -13.50 14.36
N SER A 380 23.53 -13.34 14.79
CA SER A 380 24.63 -14.20 14.35
C SER A 380 24.50 -15.66 14.81
N ASP A 381 23.82 -15.92 15.92
CA ASP A 381 23.56 -17.27 16.39
C ASP A 381 22.42 -17.94 15.60
N LEU A 382 21.48 -17.15 15.06
CA LEU A 382 20.40 -17.60 14.19
C LEU A 382 20.86 -17.84 12.75
N ASP A 383 21.65 -16.91 12.20
CA ASP A 383 22.26 -16.97 10.87
C ASP A 383 23.40 -18.00 10.83
N THR A 384 23.03 -19.28 10.77
CA THR A 384 23.94 -20.40 10.89
C THR A 384 24.80 -20.61 9.65
N ASP A 385 24.35 -20.12 8.50
CA ASP A 385 25.07 -20.23 7.23
C ASP A 385 25.90 -18.98 6.88
N GLY A 386 25.74 -17.88 7.63
CA GLY A 386 26.48 -16.63 7.47
C GLY A 386 26.04 -15.83 6.24
N SER A 387 24.81 -16.00 5.80
CA SER A 387 24.21 -15.29 4.66
C SER A 387 23.94 -13.81 4.98
N ASN A 388 23.87 -13.45 6.27
CA ASN A 388 23.37 -12.18 6.81
C ASN A 388 21.85 -11.99 6.68
N ASP A 389 21.12 -13.07 6.42
CA ASP A 389 19.66 -13.12 6.38
C ASP A 389 19.22 -14.37 7.16
N ILE A 390 18.22 -14.25 8.03
CA ILE A 390 17.67 -15.40 8.76
C ILE A 390 16.56 -16.01 7.91
N ASP A 391 16.66 -17.28 7.55
CA ASP A 391 15.58 -18.00 6.87
C ASP A 391 14.50 -18.54 7.84
N GLU A 392 13.38 -19.03 7.31
CA GLU A 392 12.27 -19.55 8.13
C GLU A 392 12.70 -20.72 9.01
N GLY A 393 13.59 -21.58 8.51
CA GLY A 393 14.10 -22.73 9.25
C GLY A 393 15.04 -22.33 10.39
N GLU A 394 15.87 -21.31 10.17
CA GLU A 394 16.76 -20.72 11.17
C GLU A 394 15.96 -20.03 12.29
N LEU A 395 14.98 -19.20 11.93
CA LEU A 395 14.07 -18.62 12.90
C LEU A 395 13.30 -19.70 13.67
N GLY A 396 12.81 -20.72 12.96
CA GLY A 396 12.08 -21.85 13.51
C GLY A 396 12.88 -22.60 14.59
N LYS A 397 14.17 -22.89 14.36
CA LYS A 397 15.02 -23.58 15.36
C LYS A 397 14.98 -22.89 16.74
N LEU A 398 15.01 -21.57 16.76
CA LEU A 398 14.88 -20.79 18.00
C LEU A 398 13.47 -20.87 18.55
N LEU A 399 12.47 -20.57 17.73
CA LEU A 399 11.10 -20.43 18.21
C LEU A 399 10.49 -21.76 18.68
N PHE A 400 10.78 -22.88 18.01
CA PHE A 400 10.34 -24.21 18.44
C PHE A 400 10.88 -24.59 19.82
N LYS A 401 12.10 -24.18 20.18
CA LYS A 401 12.68 -24.38 21.53
C LYS A 401 11.85 -23.69 22.62
N HIS A 402 11.12 -22.64 22.27
CA HIS A 402 10.26 -21.84 23.16
C HIS A 402 8.78 -22.15 22.99
N GLY A 403 8.44 -23.28 22.36
CA GLY A 403 7.06 -23.79 22.27
C GLY A 403 6.21 -23.05 21.25
N PHE A 404 6.80 -22.43 20.23
CA PHE A 404 6.06 -21.95 19.07
C PHE A 404 5.53 -23.11 18.23
N SER A 405 4.33 -22.98 17.67
CA SER A 405 3.83 -23.87 16.62
C SER A 405 4.43 -23.49 15.26
N GLU A 406 4.38 -24.41 14.30
CA GLU A 406 4.85 -24.16 12.92
C GLU A 406 4.13 -22.97 12.28
N VAL A 407 2.82 -22.86 12.52
CA VAL A 407 1.97 -21.75 12.08
C VAL A 407 2.44 -20.42 12.67
N GLU A 408 2.72 -20.38 13.98
CA GLU A 408 3.23 -19.16 14.63
C GLU A 408 4.61 -18.75 14.08
N VAL A 409 5.49 -19.72 13.77
CA VAL A 409 6.80 -19.46 13.14
C VAL A 409 6.61 -18.88 11.75
N LYS A 410 5.80 -19.52 10.90
CA LYS A 410 5.54 -19.08 9.53
C LYS A 410 4.92 -17.68 9.49
N LEU A 411 3.95 -17.42 10.36
CA LEU A 411 3.34 -16.10 10.52
C LEU A 411 4.37 -15.06 10.96
N MET A 412 5.15 -15.36 12.01
CA MET A 412 6.21 -14.47 12.50
C MET A 412 7.23 -14.13 11.41
N PHE A 413 7.70 -15.16 10.71
CA PHE A 413 8.65 -15.02 9.61
C PHE A 413 8.11 -14.07 8.53
N SER A 414 6.87 -14.31 8.09
CA SER A 414 6.22 -13.54 7.05
C SER A 414 5.99 -12.08 7.45
N LEU A 415 5.64 -11.83 8.72
CA LEU A 415 5.48 -10.46 9.25
C LEU A 415 6.82 -9.71 9.29
N MET A 416 7.92 -10.41 9.54
CA MET A 416 9.25 -9.82 9.64
C MET A 416 9.89 -9.54 8.28
N ASP A 417 9.77 -10.46 7.31
CA ASP A 417 10.32 -10.34 5.94
C ASP A 417 9.61 -9.22 5.14
N LYS A 418 8.37 -8.87 5.49
CA LYS A 418 7.60 -7.81 4.82
C LYS A 418 8.12 -6.38 5.03
N VAL A 419 8.91 -6.11 6.08
CA VAL A 419 9.19 -4.73 6.52
C VAL A 419 9.99 -3.93 5.46
N TYR A 420 10.86 -4.57 4.68
CA TYR A 420 11.63 -3.86 3.65
C TYR A 420 11.70 -4.54 2.28
N ARG A 421 11.69 -5.88 2.17
CA ARG A 421 12.05 -6.52 0.89
C ARG A 421 11.19 -7.69 0.46
N SER A 422 10.61 -8.47 1.37
CA SER A 422 9.93 -9.72 1.02
C SER A 422 10.82 -10.61 0.14
N ASP A 423 12.12 -10.69 0.48
CA ASP A 423 13.13 -11.42 -0.29
C ASP A 423 13.35 -12.85 0.20
N GLY A 424 12.53 -13.31 1.16
CA GLY A 424 12.57 -14.66 1.70
C GLY A 424 13.63 -14.83 2.79
N GLY A 425 14.11 -13.74 3.38
CA GLY A 425 15.07 -13.74 4.49
C GLY A 425 14.89 -12.51 5.37
N ILE A 426 15.18 -12.65 6.66
CA ILE A 426 15.08 -11.54 7.61
C ILE A 426 16.48 -11.00 7.87
N ASN A 427 16.77 -9.81 7.39
CA ASN A 427 18.04 -9.16 7.71
C ASN A 427 18.01 -8.51 9.10
N PHE A 428 19.19 -8.14 9.61
CA PHE A 428 19.31 -7.53 10.95
C PHE A 428 18.45 -6.28 11.14
N THR A 429 18.25 -5.48 10.08
CA THR A 429 17.45 -4.26 10.17
C THR A 429 15.96 -4.57 10.32
N GLU A 430 15.47 -5.59 9.63
CA GLU A 430 14.09 -6.09 9.74
C GLU A 430 13.82 -6.64 11.13
N LEU A 431 14.66 -7.56 11.63
CA LEU A 431 14.56 -8.08 12.99
C LEU A 431 14.57 -6.94 14.03
N PHE A 432 15.47 -5.97 13.89
CA PHE A 432 15.60 -4.86 14.84
C PHE A 432 14.37 -3.93 14.85
N GLU A 433 13.89 -3.50 13.68
CA GLU A 433 12.71 -2.63 13.62
C GLU A 433 11.44 -3.37 14.05
N PHE A 434 11.33 -4.67 13.75
CA PHE A 434 10.24 -5.50 14.26
C PHE A 434 10.23 -5.55 15.79
N LEU A 435 11.35 -5.89 16.43
CA LEU A 435 11.48 -5.92 17.89
C LEU A 435 11.15 -4.58 18.54
N LYS A 436 11.65 -3.49 17.98
CA LYS A 436 11.37 -2.13 18.44
C LYS A 436 9.89 -1.75 18.28
N GLY A 437 9.21 -2.29 17.27
CA GLY A 437 7.75 -2.20 17.13
C GLY A 437 7.04 -2.91 18.29
N LEU A 438 7.49 -4.11 18.64
CA LEU A 438 6.93 -4.90 19.74
C LEU A 438 7.17 -4.26 21.12
N GLU A 439 8.35 -3.69 21.38
CA GLU A 439 8.64 -3.03 22.66
C GLU A 439 7.71 -1.84 22.92
N LYS A 440 7.42 -1.04 21.89
CA LYS A 440 6.44 0.05 22.00
C LYS A 440 5.04 -0.47 22.33
N ALA A 441 4.67 -1.64 21.81
CA ALA A 441 3.40 -2.27 22.15
C ALA A 441 3.41 -2.76 23.61
N GLU A 442 4.50 -3.38 24.08
CA GLU A 442 4.65 -3.83 25.48
C GLU A 442 4.59 -2.66 26.48
N GLU A 443 5.23 -1.53 26.16
CA GLU A 443 5.14 -0.29 26.96
C GLU A 443 3.71 0.25 27.06
N SER A 444 2.96 0.19 25.95
CA SER A 444 1.55 0.58 25.89
C SER A 444 0.67 -0.33 26.76
N ILE A 445 0.88 -1.66 26.67
CA ILE A 445 0.16 -2.66 27.47
C ILE A 445 0.47 -2.48 28.97
N SER A 446 1.75 -2.37 29.34
CA SER A 446 2.18 -2.17 30.73
C SER A 446 1.55 -0.92 31.34
N SER A 447 1.42 0.15 30.56
CA SER A 447 0.76 1.39 30.96
C SER A 447 -0.76 1.19 31.16
N LYS A 448 -1.45 0.50 30.24
CA LYS A 448 -2.88 0.18 30.35
C LYS A 448 -3.19 -0.71 31.57
N THR A 449 -2.37 -1.73 31.82
CA THR A 449 -2.54 -2.64 32.96
C THR A 449 -2.40 -1.90 34.28
N ARG A 450 -1.37 -1.05 34.44
CA ARG A 450 -1.19 -0.21 35.64
C ARG A 450 -2.39 0.70 35.90
N ILE A 451 -3.00 1.27 34.86
CA ILE A 451 -4.20 2.09 34.98
C ILE A 451 -5.40 1.24 35.39
N SER A 452 -5.61 0.07 34.79
CA SER A 452 -6.71 -0.84 35.15
C SER A 452 -6.62 -1.32 36.61
N THR A 453 -5.43 -1.67 37.08
CA THR A 453 -5.18 -2.07 38.48
C THR A 453 -5.41 -0.90 39.43
N ALA A 454 -4.96 0.31 39.09
CA ALA A 454 -5.21 1.50 39.89
C ALA A 454 -6.72 1.85 39.99
N ILE A 455 -7.48 1.65 38.91
CA ILE A 455 -8.94 1.85 38.90
C ILE A 455 -9.66 0.77 39.73
N GLY A 456 -9.23 -0.49 39.61
CA GLY A 456 -9.76 -1.59 40.43
C GLY A 456 -9.53 -1.37 41.93
N SER A 457 -8.31 -0.99 42.33
CA SER A 457 -8.00 -0.68 43.73
C SER A 457 -8.76 0.54 44.25
N ALA A 458 -9.01 1.56 43.42
CA ALA A 458 -9.82 2.72 43.80
C ALA A 458 -11.33 2.39 43.96
N HIS A 459 -11.81 1.34 43.29
CA HIS A 459 -13.17 0.84 43.45
C HIS A 459 -13.34 -0.01 44.72
N ASP A 460 -12.32 -0.80 45.07
CA ASP A 460 -12.32 -1.57 46.32
C ASP A 460 -12.19 -0.69 47.57
N GLU A 461 -11.37 0.39 47.52
CA GLU A 461 -11.29 1.37 48.62
C GLU A 461 -12.61 2.14 48.84
N LYS A 462 -13.45 2.28 47.81
CA LYS A 462 -14.80 2.88 47.96
C LYS A 462 -15.85 1.92 48.52
N ASN A 463 -15.65 0.60 48.42
CA ASN A 463 -16.55 -0.38 49.02
C ASN A 463 -16.20 -0.66 50.49
N GLU A 464 -14.93 -0.66 50.87
CA GLU A 464 -14.52 -0.82 52.28
C GLU A 464 -14.85 0.40 53.16
N SER A 465 -14.97 1.60 52.58
CA SER A 465 -15.35 2.83 53.30
C SER A 465 -16.85 2.99 53.58
N SER A 466 -17.69 1.98 53.25
CA SER A 466 -19.14 2.00 53.49
C SER A 466 -19.65 1.05 54.60
N SER A 467 -18.76 0.33 55.32
CA SER A 467 -19.16 -0.73 56.27
C SER A 467 -18.79 -0.50 57.74
N ILE A 468 -18.57 0.75 58.17
CA ILE A 468 -18.42 1.10 59.60
C ILE A 468 -19.53 2.07 60.02
N ASP A 469 -20.71 1.52 60.32
CA ASP A 469 -21.53 1.90 61.48
C ASP A 469 -22.93 1.25 61.35
N SER A 470 -23.15 0.17 62.09
CA SER A 470 -24.40 -0.05 62.84
C SER A 470 -24.33 -1.36 63.61
N SER A 471 -24.21 -1.23 64.92
CA SER A 471 -24.45 -2.27 65.88
C SER A 471 -25.96 -2.34 66.18
N SER A 472 -26.56 -3.53 66.13
CA SER A 472 -27.55 -3.98 67.13
C SER A 472 -27.97 -5.43 66.88
N ASN A 473 -28.03 -6.15 68.00
CA ASN A 473 -28.40 -7.54 68.22
C ASN A 473 -29.68 -8.01 67.48
N ASP A 474 -29.71 -9.25 66.99
CA ASP A 474 -30.59 -10.26 67.58
C ASP A 474 -30.28 -11.71 67.18
N VAL A 475 -30.68 -12.61 68.06
CA VAL A 475 -30.39 -14.05 68.14
C VAL A 475 -31.45 -14.88 67.38
N MET A 476 -31.07 -15.92 66.61
CA MET A 476 -31.62 -17.31 66.63
C MET A 476 -31.47 -18.12 65.32
N SER A 477 -30.82 -19.28 65.47
CA SER A 477 -31.10 -20.63 64.93
C SER A 477 -30.91 -21.02 63.44
N PRO A 478 -30.35 -22.22 63.16
CA PRO A 478 -30.11 -22.75 61.82
C PRO A 478 -31.23 -23.70 61.34
N GLN A 479 -31.63 -23.62 60.08
CA GLN A 479 -32.37 -24.68 59.40
C GLN A 479 -31.63 -25.20 58.17
N THR A 480 -31.35 -26.49 58.25
CA THR A 480 -30.83 -27.39 57.23
C THR A 480 -31.86 -27.62 56.12
N GLY A 481 -31.46 -27.46 54.85
CA GLY A 481 -32.26 -27.83 53.69
C GLY A 481 -31.46 -28.75 52.74
N ARG A 482 -31.77 -30.05 52.79
CA ARG A 482 -31.32 -31.08 51.83
C ARG A 482 -31.89 -30.81 50.44
N VAL A 483 -31.09 -31.05 49.39
CA VAL A 483 -31.57 -31.27 48.02
C VAL A 483 -31.08 -32.63 47.53
N LEU A 484 -32.01 -33.46 47.07
CA LEU A 484 -31.83 -34.79 46.47
C LEU A 484 -31.48 -34.67 44.98
N PRO A 485 -30.74 -35.62 44.39
CA PRO A 485 -30.54 -35.67 42.94
C PRO A 485 -31.60 -36.55 42.24
N LEU A 486 -32.19 -36.00 41.18
CA LEU A 486 -33.10 -36.70 40.26
C LEU A 486 -32.29 -37.42 39.17
N LYS A 487 -32.42 -38.76 39.14
CA LYS A 487 -32.04 -39.65 38.03
C LYS A 487 -33.18 -39.66 36.99
N LEU A 488 -32.84 -39.43 35.72
CA LEU A 488 -33.68 -39.80 34.58
C LEU A 488 -32.80 -40.50 33.52
N ALA A 489 -33.21 -41.71 33.16
CA ALA A 489 -32.88 -42.40 31.89
C ALA A 489 -34.00 -42.07 30.86
N PRO A 490 -34.13 -42.68 29.64
CA PRO A 490 -33.32 -43.63 28.83
C PRO A 490 -33.24 -43.09 27.34
N PRO A 491 -33.22 -43.85 26.20
CA PRO A 491 -33.11 -45.30 25.91
C PRO A 491 -32.25 -45.76 24.69
N ASN A 492 -32.02 -47.08 24.68
CA ASN A 492 -32.02 -48.07 23.59
C ASN A 492 -31.32 -47.88 22.23
N HIS A 493 -30.44 -48.85 21.96
CA HIS A 493 -29.88 -49.27 20.67
C HIS A 493 -30.84 -50.12 19.81
N SER A 494 -30.83 -49.87 18.50
CA SER A 494 -30.82 -50.82 17.35
C SER A 494 -30.93 -49.96 16.08
N SER A 495 -30.25 -50.16 14.95
CA SER A 495 -30.04 -51.40 14.19
C SER A 495 -29.04 -51.19 13.04
N HIS A 496 -28.40 -52.29 12.65
CA HIS A 496 -27.48 -52.47 11.53
C HIS A 496 -27.99 -52.01 10.15
N THR A 497 -27.07 -51.53 9.30
CA THR A 497 -27.11 -51.84 7.87
C THR A 497 -25.69 -52.09 7.35
N ARG A 498 -25.55 -53.24 6.70
CA ARG A 498 -24.34 -53.88 6.19
C ARG A 498 -24.34 -53.65 4.68
N VAL A 499 -23.31 -53.01 4.13
CA VAL A 499 -23.10 -52.96 2.67
C VAL A 499 -21.88 -53.80 2.33
N THR A 500 -22.14 -54.76 1.46
CA THR A 500 -21.26 -55.79 0.92
C THR A 500 -20.20 -55.22 -0.01
N ILE A 501 -18.96 -55.66 0.24
CA ILE A 501 -17.83 -55.65 -0.69
C ILE A 501 -18.13 -56.70 -1.76
N ASP A 502 -18.06 -56.32 -3.03
CA ASP A 502 -17.88 -57.30 -4.10
C ASP A 502 -16.68 -56.91 -4.98
N SER A 503 -15.90 -57.93 -5.26
CA SER A 503 -14.57 -57.91 -5.85
C SER A 503 -14.61 -58.83 -7.05
N SER A 504 -14.38 -58.32 -8.25
CA SER A 504 -14.12 -59.16 -9.42
C SER A 504 -13.06 -58.54 -10.32
N SER A 505 -11.93 -59.24 -10.30
CA SER A 505 -10.72 -59.18 -11.11
C SER A 505 -10.87 -59.60 -12.58
N ARG A 506 -9.81 -59.29 -13.36
CA ARG A 506 -9.33 -59.80 -14.67
C ARG A 506 -9.64 -58.87 -15.86
N GLY A 507 -8.72 -58.51 -16.75
CA GLY A 507 -7.32 -58.87 -16.99
C GLY A 507 -6.94 -58.58 -18.47
N ALA A 508 -5.63 -58.56 -18.76
CA ALA A 508 -4.94 -58.52 -20.07
C ALA A 508 -4.78 -57.13 -20.77
N PHE A 509 -3.57 -56.56 -20.90
CA PHE A 509 -2.41 -56.87 -21.79
C PHE A 509 -2.51 -56.30 -23.22
N ASN A 510 -1.67 -55.29 -23.53
CA ASN A 510 -0.84 -55.08 -24.74
C ASN A 510 -0.32 -53.62 -24.70
N SER A 511 0.97 -53.40 -24.43
CA SER A 511 2.11 -53.34 -25.38
C SER A 511 1.98 -52.23 -26.42
N GLU A 512 2.74 -51.16 -26.27
CA GLU A 512 3.39 -50.46 -27.39
C GLU A 512 4.55 -49.59 -26.86
N ARG A 513 5.76 -50.00 -27.24
CA ARG A 513 6.96 -49.16 -27.31
C ARG A 513 6.88 -48.41 -28.62
N GLU A 514 7.25 -47.13 -28.64
CA GLU A 514 8.04 -46.58 -29.75
C GLU A 514 8.69 -45.24 -29.35
N SER A 515 10.00 -45.16 -29.56
CA SER A 515 10.84 -43.97 -29.43
C SER A 515 10.83 -43.16 -30.72
N PRO A 516 11.25 -41.88 -30.72
CA PRO A 516 11.79 -41.28 -31.93
C PRO A 516 13.23 -40.77 -31.78
N THR A 517 14.10 -41.50 -32.45
CA THR A 517 15.14 -41.08 -33.42
C THR A 517 15.67 -39.64 -33.48
N HIS A 518 17.00 -39.59 -33.38
CA HIS A 518 17.94 -38.63 -33.95
C HIS A 518 17.60 -38.15 -35.38
N HIS A 519 17.77 -36.85 -35.64
CA HIS A 519 17.94 -36.29 -36.98
C HIS A 519 19.26 -35.53 -37.11
N GLN A 520 20.10 -36.05 -38.01
CA GLN A 520 21.22 -35.35 -38.64
C GLN A 520 20.68 -34.58 -39.86
N MET A 521 21.06 -33.31 -40.02
CA MET A 521 21.05 -32.61 -41.31
C MET A 521 22.33 -31.77 -41.38
N GLU A 522 23.29 -32.17 -42.21
CA GLU A 522 23.43 -31.92 -43.65
C GLU A 522 24.27 -30.67 -43.93
N LYS A 523 25.47 -30.93 -44.44
CA LYS A 523 26.46 -29.96 -44.89
C LYS A 523 26.01 -29.40 -46.24
N ILE A 524 25.80 -28.09 -46.34
CA ILE A 524 25.73 -27.39 -47.63
C ILE A 524 26.98 -26.52 -47.79
N SER A 525 27.77 -26.93 -48.78
CA SER A 525 28.95 -26.27 -49.35
C SER A 525 28.53 -24.98 -50.07
N ASN A 526 29.15 -23.85 -49.71
CA ASN A 526 29.00 -22.59 -50.45
C ASN A 526 30.26 -22.31 -51.28
N ARG A 527 30.02 -22.24 -52.60
CA ARG A 527 30.95 -21.83 -53.64
C ARG A 527 31.38 -20.38 -53.51
N THR A 528 32.68 -20.18 -53.63
CA THR A 528 33.39 -18.94 -53.93
C THR A 528 32.92 -18.32 -55.24
N ARG A 529 32.58 -17.03 -55.22
CA ARG A 529 32.62 -16.15 -56.38
C ARG A 529 33.23 -14.81 -55.97
N GLU A 530 34.40 -14.56 -56.54
CA GLU A 530 35.11 -13.29 -56.49
C GLU A 530 34.31 -12.21 -57.24
N SER A 531 34.12 -11.06 -56.61
CA SER A 531 33.76 -9.82 -57.32
C SER A 531 34.46 -8.63 -56.68
N LYS A 532 35.10 -7.85 -57.55
CA LYS A 532 36.02 -6.76 -57.29
C LYS A 532 35.32 -5.53 -56.67
N GLY A 533 36.01 -4.93 -55.70
CA GLY A 533 36.20 -3.49 -55.48
C GLY A 533 34.98 -2.56 -55.40
N VAL A 534 34.58 -2.21 -54.16
CA VAL A 534 34.13 -0.85 -53.80
C VAL A 534 34.47 -0.61 -52.31
N THR A 535 35.36 0.35 -52.02
CA THR A 535 35.67 0.82 -50.67
C THR A 535 34.48 1.60 -50.09
N ARG A 536 33.61 0.93 -49.32
CA ARG A 536 32.59 1.58 -48.48
C ARG A 536 33.12 1.77 -47.06
N ARG A 537 33.05 3.00 -46.55
CA ARG A 537 33.28 3.35 -45.14
C ARG A 537 32.41 2.47 -44.22
N PRO A 538 32.94 1.96 -43.09
CA PRO A 538 32.19 1.12 -42.18
C PRO A 538 31.00 1.89 -41.58
N LYS A 539 29.83 1.28 -41.64
CA LYS A 539 28.58 1.81 -41.09
C LYS A 539 28.64 1.77 -39.56
N SER A 540 28.15 2.82 -38.92
CA SER A 540 28.11 3.06 -37.45
C SER A 540 27.55 1.92 -36.58
N ARG A 541 26.91 0.91 -37.18
CA ARG A 541 26.37 -0.27 -36.47
C ARG A 541 27.46 -1.21 -35.93
N GLU A 542 28.57 -1.39 -36.64
CA GLU A 542 29.66 -2.28 -36.17
C GLU A 542 30.41 -1.70 -34.97
N VAL A 543 30.59 -0.37 -34.93
CA VAL A 543 31.22 0.32 -33.80
C VAL A 543 30.36 0.22 -32.54
N ASN A 544 29.04 0.27 -32.68
CA ASN A 544 28.12 0.14 -31.55
C ASN A 544 28.02 -1.29 -31.03
N ASN A 545 28.08 -2.29 -31.90
CA ASN A 545 28.12 -3.70 -31.49
C ASN A 545 29.45 -4.04 -30.78
N ALA A 546 30.58 -3.54 -31.27
CA ALA A 546 31.87 -3.74 -30.61
C ALA A 546 31.93 -3.08 -29.21
N LYS A 547 31.29 -1.91 -29.03
CA LYS A 547 31.16 -1.28 -27.71
C LYS A 547 30.26 -2.08 -26.77
N ARG A 548 29.16 -2.63 -27.28
CA ARG A 548 28.22 -3.46 -26.51
C ARG A 548 28.85 -4.78 -26.08
N ASP A 549 29.60 -5.43 -26.96
CA ASP A 549 30.32 -6.68 -26.67
C ASP A 549 31.49 -6.46 -25.71
N LYS A 550 32.13 -5.29 -25.74
CA LYS A 550 33.16 -4.92 -24.76
C LYS A 550 32.54 -4.70 -23.38
N PHE A 551 31.39 -4.03 -23.32
CA PHE A 551 30.67 -3.77 -22.08
C PHE A 551 30.12 -5.05 -21.44
N GLN A 552 29.57 -5.97 -22.25
CA GLN A 552 29.12 -7.29 -21.77
C GLN A 552 30.29 -8.16 -21.26
N ARG A 553 31.46 -8.09 -21.92
CA ARG A 553 32.67 -8.77 -21.45
C ARG A 553 33.27 -8.17 -20.18
N GLU A 554 33.03 -6.89 -19.89
CA GLU A 554 33.41 -6.24 -18.63
C GLU A 554 32.50 -6.66 -17.47
N PHE A 555 31.20 -6.85 -17.73
CA PHE A 555 30.23 -7.32 -16.72
C PHE A 555 30.34 -8.80 -16.37
N GLN A 556 30.83 -9.63 -17.30
CA GLN A 556 31.04 -11.07 -17.06
C GLN A 556 32.34 -11.39 -16.29
N ARG A 557 33.16 -10.38 -15.98
CA ARG A 557 34.33 -10.60 -15.12
C ARG A 557 33.85 -10.66 -13.66
N PRO A 558 34.16 -11.73 -12.91
CA PRO A 558 33.90 -11.74 -11.48
C PRO A 558 34.59 -10.53 -10.86
N GLN A 559 33.80 -9.63 -10.29
CA GLN A 559 34.35 -8.48 -9.58
C GLN A 559 35.21 -9.02 -8.44
N PRO A 560 36.43 -8.48 -8.24
CA PRO A 560 37.26 -8.90 -7.12
C PRO A 560 36.45 -8.70 -5.83
N LYS A 561 36.30 -9.78 -5.04
CA LYS A 561 35.57 -9.74 -3.78
C LYS A 561 36.17 -8.63 -2.91
N MET A 562 35.31 -7.74 -2.42
CA MET A 562 35.68 -6.62 -1.56
C MET A 562 36.44 -7.18 -0.35
N THR A 563 37.64 -6.66 -0.07
CA THR A 563 38.42 -7.13 1.08
C THR A 563 37.73 -6.69 2.38
N ILE A 564 37.99 -7.39 3.49
CA ILE A 564 37.45 -7.02 4.81
C ILE A 564 37.79 -5.56 5.15
N ALA A 565 39.01 -5.10 4.81
CA ALA A 565 39.41 -3.70 5.02
C ALA A 565 38.59 -2.71 4.17
N GLN A 566 38.24 -3.06 2.92
CA GLN A 566 37.37 -2.25 2.08
C GLN A 566 35.93 -2.24 2.59
N SER A 567 35.45 -3.38 3.12
CA SER A 567 34.14 -3.48 3.77
C SER A 567 34.04 -2.58 5.00
N ASN A 568 35.03 -2.65 5.89
CA ASN A 568 35.09 -1.81 7.09
C ASN A 568 35.14 -0.32 6.74
N LEU A 569 35.93 0.07 5.73
CA LEU A 569 35.99 1.45 5.25
C LEU A 569 34.64 1.92 4.65
N LEU A 570 33.93 1.03 3.95
CA LEU A 570 32.60 1.32 3.42
C LEU A 570 31.59 1.49 4.57
N TYR A 571 31.65 0.62 5.58
CA TYR A 571 30.82 0.69 6.77
C TYR A 571 31.04 2.00 7.54
N GLU A 572 32.30 2.39 7.80
CA GLU A 572 32.64 3.67 8.43
C GLU A 572 32.08 4.87 7.65
N ARG A 573 32.16 4.84 6.31
CA ARG A 573 31.58 5.88 5.44
C ARG A 573 30.06 5.92 5.53
N LEU A 574 29.39 4.77 5.58
CA LEU A 574 27.94 4.67 5.73
C LEU A 574 27.48 5.19 7.10
N VAL A 575 28.17 4.81 8.18
CA VAL A 575 27.88 5.33 9.53
C VAL A 575 28.08 6.85 9.59
N ALA A 576 29.18 7.37 9.02
CA ALA A 576 29.43 8.81 8.95
C ALA A 576 28.38 9.55 8.08
N HIS A 577 27.92 8.94 6.99
CA HIS A 577 26.86 9.50 6.15
C HIS A 577 25.52 9.53 6.91
N LYS A 578 25.14 8.44 7.59
CA LYS A 578 23.94 8.37 8.43
C LYS A 578 23.96 9.44 9.51
N ALA A 579 25.09 9.62 10.21
CA ALA A 579 25.26 10.67 11.21
C ALA A 579 25.07 12.09 10.62
N LYS A 580 25.60 12.36 9.41
CA LYS A 580 25.40 13.64 8.71
C LYS A 580 23.94 13.86 8.31
N VAL A 581 23.25 12.82 7.85
CA VAL A 581 21.82 12.89 7.51
C VAL A 581 20.98 13.21 8.76
N GLU A 582 21.24 12.55 9.89
CA GLU A 582 20.54 12.82 11.14
C GLU A 582 20.82 14.23 11.68
N GLN A 583 22.08 14.70 11.62
CA GLN A 583 22.40 16.09 11.95
C GLN A 583 21.63 17.09 11.07
N ARG A 584 21.50 16.81 9.76
CA ARG A 584 20.73 17.65 8.84
C ARG A 584 19.24 17.65 9.16
N LYS A 585 18.65 16.49 9.51
CA LYS A 585 17.25 16.41 9.96
C LYS A 585 17.02 17.23 11.23
N LEU A 586 17.94 17.15 12.19
CA LEU A 586 17.85 17.89 13.46
C LEU A 586 17.97 19.40 13.24
N LEU A 587 18.84 19.83 12.33
CA LEU A 587 18.94 21.23 11.89
C LEU A 587 17.65 21.72 11.22
N LEU A 588 17.05 20.92 10.32
CA LEU A 588 15.79 21.26 9.66
C LEU A 588 14.63 21.35 10.65
N ARG A 589 14.57 20.47 11.66
CA ARG A 589 13.60 20.56 12.77
C ARG A 589 13.76 21.87 13.55
N LYS A 590 14.99 22.23 13.92
CA LYS A 590 15.27 23.50 14.62
C LYS A 590 14.85 24.71 13.78
N GLN A 591 15.14 24.71 12.48
CA GLN A 591 14.71 25.77 11.56
C GLN A 591 13.18 25.83 11.40
N ARG A 592 12.48 24.71 11.55
CA ARG A 592 11.01 24.66 11.57
C ARG A 592 10.47 25.32 12.83
N GLU A 593 10.97 24.90 13.99
CA GLU A 593 10.59 25.47 15.29
C GLU A 593 10.84 26.99 15.35
N GLU A 594 11.99 27.45 14.84
CA GLU A 594 12.31 28.89 14.77
C GLU A 594 11.32 29.65 13.86
N ARG A 595 10.91 29.07 12.72
CA ARG A 595 9.90 29.65 11.82
C ARG A 595 8.52 29.70 12.46
N GLU A 596 8.12 28.64 13.17
CA GLU A 596 6.84 28.61 13.91
C GLU A 596 6.83 29.64 15.05
N LEU A 597 7.93 29.77 15.79
CA LEU A 597 8.09 30.79 16.83
C LEU A 597 8.03 32.22 16.26
N ALA A 598 8.66 32.45 15.10
CA ALA A 598 8.59 33.72 14.39
C ALA A 598 7.16 34.02 13.89
N TRP A 599 6.48 33.02 13.35
CA TRP A 599 5.08 33.12 12.93
C TRP A 599 4.14 33.44 14.10
N MET A 600 4.30 32.75 15.23
CA MET A 600 3.54 33.00 16.46
C MET A 600 3.78 34.41 17.02
N LYS A 601 5.03 34.91 16.95
CA LYS A 601 5.35 36.31 17.31
C LYS A 601 4.63 37.30 16.39
N ASN A 602 4.62 37.05 15.08
CA ASN A 602 3.93 37.91 14.12
C ASN A 602 2.40 37.93 14.33
N ILE A 603 1.78 36.79 14.67
CA ILE A 603 0.35 36.73 14.99
C ILE A 603 0.02 37.58 16.22
N LYS A 604 0.83 37.49 17.29
CA LYS A 604 0.63 38.33 18.48
C LYS A 604 0.71 39.82 18.15
N THR A 605 1.66 40.22 17.30
CA THR A 605 1.80 41.62 16.87
C THR A 605 0.58 42.08 16.05
N ILE A 606 0.07 41.23 15.15
CA ILE A 606 -1.10 41.53 14.32
C ILE A 606 -2.39 41.60 15.15
N SER A 607 -2.56 40.71 16.13
CA SER A 607 -3.77 40.70 16.97
C SER A 607 -3.82 41.93 17.88
N VAL A 608 -2.69 42.32 18.48
CA VAL A 608 -2.60 43.51 19.35
C VAL A 608 -2.78 44.81 18.56
N GLY A 609 -2.23 44.91 17.34
CA GLY A 609 -2.37 46.08 16.48
C GLY A 609 -3.80 46.27 15.92
N LYS A 610 -4.50 45.18 15.57
CA LYS A 610 -5.88 45.26 15.08
C LYS A 610 -6.89 45.50 16.21
N PHE A 611 -6.63 45.01 17.42
CA PHE A 611 -7.52 45.26 18.57
C PHE A 611 -7.45 46.72 19.04
N THR A 612 -6.24 47.31 19.10
CA THR A 612 -6.05 48.72 19.49
C THR A 612 -6.57 49.71 18.44
N ALA A 613 -6.36 49.44 17.14
CA ALA A 613 -6.90 50.31 16.08
C ALA A 613 -8.43 50.29 16.00
N LYS A 614 -9.09 49.16 16.33
CA LYS A 614 -10.55 49.05 16.34
C LYS A 614 -11.17 49.73 17.58
N TYR A 615 -10.50 49.69 18.73
CA TYR A 615 -10.97 50.37 19.94
C TYR A 615 -10.84 51.90 19.85
N CYS A 616 -9.75 52.44 19.31
CA CYS A 616 -9.58 53.89 19.18
C CYS A 616 -10.53 54.54 18.15
N LYS A 617 -11.06 53.79 17.17
CA LYS A 617 -12.03 54.30 16.19
C LYS A 617 -13.49 54.26 16.63
N THR A 618 -13.78 53.54 17.72
CA THR A 618 -15.17 53.36 18.18
C THR A 618 -15.49 54.18 19.44
N TYR A 619 -14.47 54.72 20.12
CA TYR A 619 -14.61 55.43 21.40
C TYR A 619 -13.83 56.74 21.50
N GLY A 620 -13.42 57.33 20.37
CA GLY A 620 -12.92 58.70 20.27
C GLY A 620 -13.65 59.41 19.16
#